data_AF-A0A375YHS9-F1
#
_entry.id   AF-A0A375YHS9-F1
#
_cell.length_a   1.000
_cell.length_b   1.000
_cell.length_c   1.000
_cell.angle_alpha   90.00
_cell.angle_beta   90.00
_cell.angle_gamma   90.00
#
_symmetry.space_group_name_H-M   'P 1'
#
loop_
_entity.id
_entity.type
_entity.pdbx_description
1 polymer ?
#
loop_
_entity_poly.entity_id
_entity_poly.type
_entity_poly.pdbx_seq_one_letter_code
_entity_poly.pdbx_strand_id
1 'polypeptide(L)'
;MLIESQIHTTALPTLDQLLACVESAVQRYDRGRYSEATVLAGHLRAVLFRRDGSDALYGHRDTLTWVDTAGVINPKTTSAAAALTLMRIRSRRGGCGEFVPKLAMYPPAPIRTRDGEQILSGARIPFEHWWTNPVIQDADGMQFSRKQLVLALAPGDDREARAARRALSRSKTLRAVLGDLPVHRLCESPVTASIRQIGYEVLQSLAEQRHLLEAAA
;
A
#
# COMPACT_ATOMS: atom_id res chain seq x y z
N MET A 1 -23.10 -25.34 10.77
CA MET A 1 -22.10 -25.81 9.79
C MET A 1 -22.47 -25.59 8.31
N LEU A 2 -23.62 -24.99 7.97
CA LEU A 2 -24.00 -24.63 6.58
C LEU A 2 -23.76 -23.14 6.24
N ILE A 3 -23.62 -22.29 7.26
CA ILE A 3 -23.46 -20.83 7.09
C ILE A 3 -22.00 -20.48 6.78
N GLU A 4 -21.04 -21.15 7.42
CA GLU A 4 -19.60 -20.92 7.16
C GLU A 4 -19.20 -21.35 5.74
N SER A 5 -19.75 -22.44 5.22
CA SER A 5 -19.47 -22.89 3.85
C SER A 5 -20.01 -21.92 2.78
N GLN A 6 -21.18 -21.29 2.99
CA GLN A 6 -21.72 -20.32 2.04
C GLN A 6 -20.96 -18.97 2.03
N ILE A 7 -20.41 -18.57 3.18
CA ILE A 7 -19.58 -17.36 3.28
C ILE A 7 -18.24 -17.56 2.56
N HIS A 8 -17.65 -18.77 2.59
CA HIS A 8 -16.39 -19.06 1.91
C HIS A 8 -16.53 -19.15 0.37
N THR A 9 -17.59 -19.77 -0.16
CA THR A 9 -17.79 -19.89 -1.62
C THR A 9 -18.06 -18.54 -2.32
N THR A 10 -18.53 -17.52 -1.60
CA THR A 10 -18.80 -16.17 -2.13
C THR A 10 -17.60 -15.21 -2.04
N ALA A 11 -16.55 -15.59 -1.31
CA ALA A 11 -15.37 -14.75 -1.08
C ALA A 11 -14.44 -14.68 -2.31
N LEU A 12 -14.21 -15.80 -3.01
CA LEU A 12 -13.31 -15.82 -4.18
C LEU A 12 -13.81 -15.00 -5.38
N PRO A 13 -15.09 -15.11 -5.82
CA PRO A 13 -15.58 -14.25 -6.90
C PRO A 13 -15.54 -12.76 -6.54
N THR A 14 -15.82 -12.43 -5.28
CA THR A 14 -15.73 -11.05 -4.77
C THR A 14 -14.30 -10.54 -4.77
N LEU A 15 -13.34 -11.39 -4.34
CA LEU A 15 -11.92 -11.09 -4.39
C LEU A 15 -11.48 -10.85 -5.84
N ASP A 16 -11.81 -11.75 -6.77
CA ASP A 16 -11.44 -11.64 -8.18
C ASP A 16 -11.97 -10.34 -8.81
N GLN A 17 -13.22 -9.97 -8.50
CA GLN A 17 -13.79 -8.69 -8.95
C GLN A 17 -13.00 -7.50 -8.38
N LEU A 18 -12.64 -7.53 -7.09
CA LEU A 18 -11.85 -6.46 -6.47
C LEU A 18 -10.43 -6.38 -7.05
N LEU A 19 -9.79 -7.52 -7.35
CA LEU A 19 -8.47 -7.56 -7.98
C LEU A 19 -8.51 -6.98 -9.40
N ALA A 20 -9.54 -7.29 -10.19
CA ALA A 20 -9.76 -6.67 -11.48
C ALA A 20 -9.95 -5.13 -11.36
N CYS A 21 -10.64 -4.65 -10.32
CA CYS A 21 -10.74 -3.23 -10.03
C CYS A 21 -9.37 -2.60 -9.65
N VAL A 22 -8.57 -3.29 -8.83
CA VAL A 22 -7.20 -2.87 -8.47
C VAL A 22 -6.34 -2.73 -9.73
N GLU A 23 -6.32 -3.74 -10.60
CA GLU A 23 -5.58 -3.71 -11.87
C GLU A 23 -6.02 -2.56 -12.78
N SER A 24 -7.34 -2.34 -12.89
CA SER A 24 -7.90 -1.26 -13.69
C SER A 24 -7.47 0.11 -13.17
N ALA A 25 -7.53 0.34 -11.85
CA ALA A 25 -7.08 1.59 -11.23
C ALA A 25 -5.56 1.79 -11.39
N VAL A 26 -4.77 0.72 -11.25
CA VAL A 26 -3.33 0.70 -11.52
C VAL A 26 -3.03 1.16 -12.94
N GLN A 27 -3.70 0.61 -13.95
CA GLN A 27 -3.49 0.99 -15.36
C GLN A 27 -3.82 2.46 -15.61
N ARG A 28 -4.87 3.00 -14.98
CA ARG A 28 -5.21 4.42 -15.10
C ARG A 28 -4.17 5.32 -14.41
N TYR A 29 -3.69 4.92 -13.23
CA TYR A 29 -2.61 5.60 -12.53
C TYR A 29 -1.33 5.65 -13.39
N ASP A 30 -0.93 4.52 -13.97
CA ASP A 30 0.28 4.39 -14.79
C ASP A 30 0.18 5.20 -16.10
N ARG A 31 -1.04 5.53 -16.56
CA ARG A 31 -1.31 6.47 -17.67
C ARG A 31 -1.27 7.95 -17.24
N GLY A 32 -0.86 8.25 -16.00
CA GLY A 32 -0.72 9.61 -15.46
C GLY A 32 -1.97 10.14 -14.75
N ARG A 33 -3.01 9.33 -14.52
CA ARG A 33 -4.19 9.73 -13.73
C ARG A 33 -3.94 9.53 -12.23
N TYR A 34 -3.07 10.35 -11.65
CA TYR A 34 -2.62 10.17 -10.26
C TYR A 34 -3.72 10.28 -9.19
N SER A 35 -4.86 10.90 -9.51
CA SER A 35 -6.06 10.91 -8.66
C SER A 35 -6.66 9.51 -8.44
N GLU A 36 -6.36 8.55 -9.33
CA GLU A 36 -6.75 7.14 -9.18
C GLU A 36 -6.13 6.48 -7.95
N ALA A 37 -5.11 7.09 -7.32
CA ALA A 37 -4.57 6.60 -6.05
C ALA A 37 -5.66 6.48 -4.96
N THR A 38 -6.63 7.39 -4.92
CA THR A 38 -7.77 7.34 -3.97
C THR A 38 -8.69 6.15 -4.26
N VAL A 39 -8.99 5.92 -5.54
CA VAL A 39 -9.83 4.80 -5.99
C VAL A 39 -9.13 3.47 -5.71
N LEU A 40 -7.84 3.38 -6.05
CA LEU A 40 -6.98 2.25 -5.76
C LEU A 40 -6.93 1.96 -4.25
N ALA A 41 -6.73 2.97 -3.41
CA ALA A 41 -6.75 2.82 -1.96
C ALA A 41 -8.10 2.25 -1.46
N GLY A 42 -9.23 2.68 -2.06
CA GLY A 42 -10.55 2.13 -1.77
C GLY A 42 -10.67 0.63 -2.03
N HIS A 43 -10.19 0.18 -3.20
CA HIS A 43 -10.18 -1.25 -3.53
C HIS A 43 -9.21 -2.05 -2.64
N LEU A 44 -8.01 -1.52 -2.38
CA LEU A 44 -7.04 -2.15 -1.47
C LEU A 44 -7.62 -2.29 -0.06
N ARG A 45 -8.33 -1.27 0.42
CA ARG A 45 -9.05 -1.34 1.69
C ARG A 45 -10.10 -2.45 1.66
N ALA A 46 -10.93 -2.55 0.61
CA ALA A 46 -11.94 -3.61 0.51
C ALA A 46 -11.35 -5.03 0.48
N VAL A 47 -10.15 -5.18 -0.10
CA VAL A 47 -9.41 -6.46 -0.12
C VAL A 47 -8.77 -6.77 1.23
N LEU A 48 -8.13 -5.78 1.87
CA LEU A 48 -7.20 -6.01 2.98
C LEU A 48 -7.75 -5.67 4.35
N PHE A 49 -8.79 -4.85 4.45
CA PHE A 49 -9.26 -4.34 5.73
C PHE A 49 -10.70 -3.81 5.72
N ARG A 50 -11.58 -4.52 6.41
CA ARG A 50 -12.85 -3.98 6.87
C ARG A 50 -13.04 -4.34 8.33
N ARG A 51 -13.44 -3.36 9.13
CA ARG A 51 -13.54 -3.50 10.59
C ARG A 51 -14.59 -4.55 11.01
N ASP A 52 -15.63 -4.71 10.19
CA ASP A 52 -16.68 -5.70 10.36
C ASP A 52 -16.25 -7.12 9.93
N GLY A 53 -15.00 -7.30 9.48
CA GLY A 53 -14.49 -8.57 8.98
C GLY A 53 -15.03 -8.96 7.60
N SER A 54 -15.71 -8.06 6.89
CA SER A 54 -16.26 -8.34 5.54
C SER A 54 -15.28 -8.03 4.40
N ASP A 55 -13.98 -7.90 4.69
CA ASP A 55 -12.99 -7.76 3.63
C ASP A 55 -12.77 -9.10 2.91
N ALA A 56 -12.36 -9.01 1.65
CA ALA A 56 -12.30 -10.18 0.78
C ALA A 56 -11.25 -11.22 1.19
N LEU A 57 -10.30 -10.86 2.06
CA LEU A 57 -9.28 -11.77 2.59
C LEU A 57 -9.45 -12.07 4.08
N TYR A 58 -10.62 -11.79 4.66
CA TYR A 58 -10.87 -12.09 6.05
C TYR A 58 -10.66 -13.59 6.32
N GLY A 59 -9.88 -13.91 7.36
CA GLY A 59 -9.51 -15.29 7.69
C GLY A 59 -8.35 -15.89 6.88
N HIS A 60 -7.94 -15.27 5.75
CA HIS A 60 -6.85 -15.77 4.90
C HIS A 60 -5.56 -14.94 4.97
N ARG A 61 -5.62 -13.68 5.39
CA ARG A 61 -4.43 -12.80 5.41
C ARG A 61 -3.24 -13.39 6.18
N ASP A 62 -3.51 -14.05 7.30
CA ASP A 62 -2.49 -14.60 8.20
C ASP A 62 -1.92 -15.95 7.73
N THR A 63 -2.60 -16.63 6.80
CA THR A 63 -2.08 -17.85 6.16
C THR A 63 -1.24 -17.52 4.92
N LEU A 64 -1.42 -16.32 4.37
CA LEU A 64 -0.62 -15.81 3.26
C LEU A 64 0.63 -15.10 3.76
N THR A 65 1.56 -14.89 2.83
CA THR A 65 2.75 -14.07 3.04
C THR A 65 2.77 -12.98 1.97
N TRP A 66 3.44 -11.86 2.24
CA TRP A 66 3.24 -10.65 1.46
C TRP A 66 4.57 -10.10 0.98
N VAL A 67 4.66 -9.87 -0.33
CA VAL A 67 5.82 -9.28 -0.99
C VAL A 67 6.14 -7.93 -0.35
N ASP A 68 7.32 -7.80 0.22
CA ASP A 68 7.80 -6.56 0.84
C ASP A 68 8.93 -5.95 0.02
N THR A 69 8.69 -4.76 -0.54
CA THR A 69 9.68 -3.99 -1.30
C THR A 69 10.33 -2.85 -0.49
N ALA A 70 9.87 -2.63 0.73
CA ALA A 70 10.27 -1.49 1.56
C ALA A 70 11.17 -1.88 2.73
N GLY A 71 10.87 -2.99 3.41
CA GLY A 71 11.43 -3.29 4.73
C GLY A 71 10.97 -2.26 5.77
N VAL A 72 11.67 -2.23 6.90
CA VAL A 72 11.50 -1.20 7.93
C VAL A 72 12.46 -0.03 7.71
N ILE A 73 12.01 1.16 8.08
CA ILE A 73 12.86 2.36 8.11
C ILE A 73 13.97 2.12 9.13
N ASN A 74 15.22 2.35 8.71
CA ASN A 74 16.37 2.26 9.60
C ASN A 74 16.19 3.28 10.75
N PRO A 75 16.21 2.86 12.03
CA PRO A 75 15.99 3.76 13.16
C PRO A 75 17.08 4.84 13.28
N LYS A 76 18.24 4.65 12.64
CA LYS A 76 19.30 5.66 12.57
C LYS A 76 19.05 6.72 11.49
N THR A 77 18.02 6.57 10.67
CA THR A 77 17.64 7.56 9.65
C THR A 77 16.94 8.74 10.33
N THR A 78 17.66 9.86 10.43
CA THR A 78 17.15 11.11 10.99
C THR A 78 16.43 11.98 9.96
N SER A 79 16.55 11.66 8.67
CA SER A 79 15.89 12.37 7.56
C SER A 79 14.52 11.79 7.23
N ALA A 80 13.76 12.52 6.40
CA ALA A 80 12.59 11.95 5.75
C ALA A 80 13.00 10.72 4.91
N ALA A 81 12.13 9.71 4.89
CA ALA A 81 12.33 8.46 4.15
C ALA A 81 11.01 8.01 3.53
N ALA A 82 11.06 7.53 2.29
CA ALA A 82 9.92 6.93 1.60
C ALA A 82 10.34 5.59 0.99
N ALA A 83 10.23 4.52 1.75
CA ALA A 83 10.79 3.22 1.42
C ALA A 83 10.02 2.47 0.31
N LEU A 84 8.82 2.91 -0.06
CA LEU A 84 8.02 2.33 -1.15
C LEU A 84 8.26 2.98 -2.52
N THR A 85 8.96 4.12 -2.55
CA THR A 85 9.05 4.95 -3.75
C THR A 85 10.50 5.32 -4.06
N LEU A 86 10.70 5.91 -5.22
CA LEU A 86 11.94 6.53 -5.66
C LEU A 86 11.67 7.97 -6.04
N MET A 87 12.64 8.85 -5.80
CA MET A 87 12.56 10.22 -6.28
C MET A 87 13.23 10.34 -7.65
N ARG A 88 12.43 10.62 -8.67
CA ARG A 88 12.87 10.97 -10.02
C ARG A 88 13.16 12.47 -10.08
N ILE A 89 14.44 12.82 -10.22
CA ILE A 89 14.89 14.21 -10.39
C ILE A 89 14.78 14.57 -11.88
N ARG A 90 14.03 15.62 -12.22
CA ARG A 90 13.97 16.14 -13.60
C ARG A 90 15.02 17.24 -13.79
N SER A 91 16.00 16.99 -14.67
CA SER A 91 17.20 17.84 -14.84
C SER A 91 16.98 19.20 -15.57
N ARG A 92 15.74 19.73 -15.64
CA ARG A 92 15.52 21.08 -16.21
C ARG A 92 15.41 22.10 -15.08
N ARG A 93 16.10 23.24 -15.23
CA ARG A 93 16.13 24.38 -14.28
C ARG A 93 14.75 24.60 -13.65
N GLY A 94 14.62 24.30 -12.35
CA GLY A 94 13.37 24.44 -11.59
C GLY A 94 12.51 23.17 -11.46
N GLY A 95 12.98 22.00 -11.87
CA GLY A 95 12.23 20.75 -11.75
C GLY A 95 12.06 20.30 -10.29
N CYS A 96 10.82 20.32 -9.78
CA CYS A 96 10.46 19.60 -8.57
C CYS A 96 10.71 18.09 -8.77
N GLY A 97 11.22 17.41 -7.74
CA GLY A 97 11.36 15.96 -7.73
C GLY A 97 9.99 15.29 -7.77
N GLU A 98 9.88 14.19 -8.52
CA GLU A 98 8.66 13.40 -8.63
C GLU A 98 8.86 12.04 -7.97
N PHE A 99 7.95 11.64 -7.10
CA PHE A 99 7.96 10.30 -6.53
C PHE A 99 7.30 9.30 -7.50
N VAL A 100 8.00 8.19 -7.74
CA VAL A 100 7.53 7.08 -8.57
C VAL A 100 7.53 5.77 -7.77
N PRO A 101 6.61 4.83 -8.03
CA PRO A 101 6.65 3.51 -7.40
C PRO A 101 7.91 2.75 -7.83
N LYS A 102 8.43 1.87 -6.96
CA LYS A 102 9.60 1.02 -7.27
C LYS A 102 9.28 -0.09 -8.27
N LEU A 103 8.09 -0.68 -8.13
CA LEU A 103 7.65 -1.91 -8.81
C LEU A 103 8.75 -2.99 -8.73
N ALA A 104 8.86 -3.84 -9.76
CA ALA A 104 10.01 -4.74 -9.97
C ALA A 104 11.08 -4.11 -10.89
N MET A 105 11.19 -2.78 -10.97
CA MET A 105 12.07 -2.12 -11.95
C MET A 105 13.58 -2.23 -11.62
N TYR A 106 13.94 -2.74 -10.45
CA TYR A 106 15.32 -2.80 -9.98
C TYR A 106 15.65 -4.19 -9.45
N PRO A 107 16.92 -4.64 -9.56
CA PRO A 107 17.37 -5.87 -8.92
C PRO A 107 17.03 -5.87 -7.42
N PRO A 108 16.67 -7.02 -6.84
CA PRO A 108 16.39 -7.12 -5.42
C PRO A 108 17.54 -6.56 -4.57
N ALA A 109 17.24 -5.55 -3.75
CA ALA A 109 18.19 -4.92 -2.86
C ALA A 109 17.97 -5.41 -1.43
N PRO A 110 19.00 -5.49 -0.58
CA PRO A 110 18.81 -5.89 0.79
C PRO A 110 17.97 -4.86 1.58
N ILE A 111 16.95 -5.35 2.26
CA ILE A 111 16.07 -4.59 3.16
C ILE A 111 16.06 -5.25 4.55
N ARG A 112 15.66 -4.50 5.57
CA ARG A 112 15.56 -5.01 6.94
C ARG A 112 14.14 -5.36 7.30
N THR A 113 13.95 -6.49 7.99
CA THR A 113 12.68 -6.82 8.64
C THR A 113 12.56 -6.12 9.99
N ARG A 114 11.37 -6.18 10.59
CA ARG A 114 11.11 -5.67 11.95
C ARG A 114 12.03 -6.30 12.99
N ASP A 115 12.34 -7.59 12.81
CA ASP A 115 13.14 -8.38 13.74
C ASP A 115 14.66 -8.17 13.52
N GLY A 116 15.03 -7.33 12.55
CA GLY A 116 16.42 -6.97 12.28
C GLY A 116 17.11 -7.88 11.25
N GLU A 117 16.43 -8.90 10.75
CA GLU A 117 16.94 -9.76 9.68
C GLU A 117 17.08 -9.00 8.37
N GLN A 118 18.02 -9.44 7.53
CA GLN A 118 18.25 -8.88 6.20
C GLN A 118 17.68 -9.83 5.15
N ILE A 119 16.69 -9.35 4.41
CA ILE A 119 16.05 -10.08 3.30
C ILE A 119 16.24 -9.29 2.01
N LEU A 120 15.98 -9.92 0.87
CA LEU A 120 15.94 -9.21 -0.42
C LEU A 120 14.58 -8.55 -0.62
N SER A 121 14.56 -7.33 -1.13
CA SER A 121 13.31 -6.65 -1.53
C SER A 121 12.56 -7.51 -2.54
N GLY A 122 11.26 -7.72 -2.30
CA GLY A 122 10.44 -8.64 -3.07
C GLY A 122 10.25 -9.99 -2.39
N ALA A 123 11.00 -10.30 -1.33
CA ALA A 123 10.73 -11.46 -0.48
C ALA A 123 9.40 -11.29 0.27
N ARG A 124 8.79 -12.41 0.65
CA ARG A 124 7.48 -12.43 1.32
C ARG A 124 7.64 -12.47 2.84
N ILE A 125 6.83 -11.69 3.56
CA ILE A 125 6.82 -11.62 5.03
C ILE A 125 5.39 -11.77 5.60
N PRO A 126 5.20 -12.00 6.90
CA PRO A 126 3.87 -12.09 7.50
C PRO A 126 3.03 -10.82 7.29
N PHE A 127 1.70 -10.98 7.14
CA PHE A 127 0.78 -9.86 6.87
C PHE A 127 0.91 -8.74 7.88
N GLU A 128 0.90 -9.05 9.17
CA GLU A 128 0.95 -8.04 10.22
C GLU A 128 2.22 -7.18 10.10
N HIS A 129 3.37 -7.80 9.80
CA HIS A 129 4.63 -7.08 9.58
C HIS A 129 4.52 -6.19 8.34
N TRP A 130 4.12 -6.77 7.20
CA TRP A 130 3.95 -6.03 5.94
C TRP A 130 3.01 -4.82 6.08
N TRP A 131 1.88 -5.03 6.75
CA TRP A 131 0.79 -4.06 6.84
C TRP A 131 1.06 -2.91 7.81
N THR A 132 1.71 -3.19 8.94
CA THR A 132 1.87 -2.24 10.05
C THR A 132 3.28 -1.67 10.19
N ASN A 133 4.29 -2.23 9.51
CA ASN A 133 5.64 -1.65 9.51
C ASN A 133 5.63 -0.21 8.95
N PRO A 134 6.35 0.72 9.60
CA PRO A 134 6.64 2.03 9.03
C PRO A 134 7.37 1.93 7.70
N VAL A 135 6.82 2.61 6.68
CA VAL A 135 7.37 2.66 5.31
C VAL A 135 7.62 4.08 4.83
N ILE A 136 6.99 5.08 5.45
CA ILE A 136 7.31 6.50 5.27
C ILE A 136 7.64 7.10 6.64
N GLN A 137 8.69 7.92 6.69
CA GLN A 137 8.99 8.84 7.78
C GLN A 137 9.04 10.25 7.19
N ASP A 138 8.27 11.17 7.75
CA ASP A 138 8.30 12.57 7.31
C ASP A 138 9.47 13.34 7.95
N ALA A 139 9.58 14.62 7.59
CA ALA A 139 10.66 15.47 8.09
C ALA A 139 10.57 15.80 9.59
N ASP A 140 9.39 15.67 10.19
CA ASP A 140 9.16 15.85 11.63
C ASP A 140 9.30 14.51 12.40
N GLY A 141 9.70 13.42 11.72
CA GLY A 141 9.88 12.09 12.30
C GLY A 141 8.59 11.27 12.41
N MET A 142 7.47 11.77 11.87
CA MET A 142 6.20 11.07 11.90
C MET A 142 6.22 9.89 10.92
N GLN A 143 5.85 8.72 11.42
CA GLN A 143 5.91 7.47 10.65
C GLN A 143 4.53 7.01 10.18
N PHE A 144 4.51 6.45 8.97
CA PHE A 144 3.32 5.93 8.31
C PHE A 144 3.57 4.53 7.76
N SER A 145 2.67 3.61 8.10
CA SER A 145 2.59 2.25 7.57
C SER A 145 1.72 2.14 6.32
N ARG A 146 1.81 1.02 5.60
CA ARG A 146 0.91 0.71 4.46
C ARG A 146 -0.55 0.83 4.86
N LYS A 147 -0.91 0.30 6.04
CA LYS A 147 -2.25 0.45 6.64
C LYS A 147 -2.68 1.89 6.72
N GLN A 148 -1.86 2.74 7.32
CA GLN A 148 -2.22 4.15 7.51
C GLN A 148 -2.32 4.89 6.18
N LEU A 149 -1.45 4.62 5.21
CA LEU A 149 -1.54 5.23 3.88
C LEU A 149 -2.83 4.84 3.16
N VAL A 150 -3.14 3.54 3.12
CA VAL A 150 -4.37 3.04 2.49
C VAL A 150 -5.61 3.61 3.20
N LEU A 151 -5.68 3.55 4.53
CA LEU A 151 -6.84 4.04 5.28
C LEU A 151 -6.97 5.56 5.26
N ALA A 152 -5.88 6.30 5.07
CA ALA A 152 -5.93 7.74 4.93
C ALA A 152 -6.52 8.19 3.59
N LEU A 153 -6.24 7.46 2.50
CA LEU A 153 -6.71 7.81 1.16
C LEU A 153 -8.02 7.12 0.78
N ALA A 154 -8.30 5.93 1.30
CA ALA A 154 -9.51 5.20 0.98
C ALA A 154 -10.75 5.94 1.51
N PRO A 155 -11.87 5.91 0.77
CA PRO A 155 -13.15 6.37 1.29
C PRO A 155 -13.58 5.54 2.52
N GLY A 156 -14.38 6.15 3.39
CA GLY A 156 -14.94 5.53 4.59
C GLY A 156 -14.55 6.26 5.87
N ASP A 157 -15.43 6.22 6.87
CA ASP A 157 -15.35 7.08 8.06
C ASP A 157 -15.34 6.32 9.40
N ASP A 158 -14.83 5.09 9.40
CA ASP A 158 -14.53 4.39 10.65
C ASP A 158 -13.43 5.10 11.46
N ARG A 159 -13.27 4.67 12.72
CA ARG A 159 -12.32 5.28 13.66
C ARG A 159 -10.89 5.23 13.15
N GLU A 160 -10.46 4.13 12.55
CA GLU A 160 -9.11 3.90 12.06
C GLU A 160 -8.83 4.76 10.82
N ALA A 161 -9.75 4.83 9.85
CA ALA A 161 -9.62 5.71 8.70
C ALA A 161 -9.57 7.20 9.10
N ARG A 162 -10.41 7.63 10.05
CA ARG A 162 -10.34 9.00 10.59
C ARG A 162 -9.02 9.26 11.31
N ALA A 163 -8.51 8.30 12.08
CA ALA A 163 -7.23 8.44 12.76
C ALA A 163 -6.07 8.53 11.76
N ALA A 164 -6.08 7.72 10.71
CA ALA A 164 -5.08 7.75 9.63
C ALA A 164 -5.13 9.07 8.86
N ARG A 165 -6.32 9.56 8.48
CA ARG A 165 -6.50 10.88 7.85
C ARG A 165 -5.99 12.02 8.72
N ARG A 166 -6.35 12.04 10.02
CA ARG A 166 -5.84 13.05 10.98
C ARG A 166 -4.34 12.94 11.21
N ALA A 167 -3.78 11.74 11.14
CA ALA A 167 -2.34 11.55 11.24
C ALA A 167 -1.65 12.18 10.01
N LEU A 168 -2.12 11.86 8.81
CA LEU A 168 -1.53 12.36 7.56
C LEU A 168 -1.73 13.86 7.39
N SER A 169 -2.85 14.43 7.83
CA SER A 169 -3.12 15.88 7.76
C SER A 169 -2.21 16.72 8.65
N ARG A 170 -1.65 16.12 9.72
CA ARG A 170 -0.69 16.77 10.62
C ARG A 170 0.73 16.79 10.07
N SER A 171 1.05 15.94 9.10
CA SER A 171 2.36 15.95 8.44
C SER A 171 2.50 17.18 7.55
N LYS A 172 3.52 18.01 7.79
CA LYS A 172 3.75 19.24 7.01
C LYS A 172 4.06 18.93 5.54
N THR A 173 4.74 17.81 5.29
CA THR A 173 5.24 17.43 3.97
C THR A 173 4.30 16.50 3.21
N LEU A 174 3.42 15.76 3.89
CA LEU A 174 2.57 14.75 3.25
C LEU A 174 1.10 15.14 3.12
N ARG A 175 0.59 16.08 3.95
CA ARG A 175 -0.84 16.47 4.00
C ARG A 175 -1.44 16.92 2.67
N ALA A 176 -0.58 17.40 1.77
CA ALA A 176 -0.89 17.86 0.42
C ALA A 176 -1.88 16.93 -0.31
N VAL A 177 -1.73 15.61 -0.16
CA VAL A 177 -2.54 14.62 -0.89
C VAL A 177 -3.98 14.47 -0.42
N LEU A 178 -4.36 15.08 0.71
CA LEU A 178 -5.71 15.01 1.25
C LEU A 178 -6.65 16.12 0.75
N GLY A 179 -6.13 17.09 -0.01
CA GLY A 179 -6.91 18.19 -0.60
C GLY A 179 -6.99 18.13 -2.12
N ASP A 180 -7.71 19.08 -2.71
CA ASP A 180 -7.85 19.23 -4.17
C ASP A 180 -6.62 19.88 -4.81
N LEU A 181 -5.44 19.30 -4.56
CA LEU A 181 -4.24 19.76 -5.23
C LEU A 181 -4.34 19.49 -6.73
N PRO A 182 -3.79 20.39 -7.56
CA PRO A 182 -3.58 20.10 -8.98
C PRO A 182 -2.83 18.77 -9.14
N VAL A 183 -3.26 17.95 -10.10
CA VAL A 183 -2.76 16.59 -10.33
C VAL A 183 -1.23 16.52 -10.40
N HIS A 184 -0.56 17.55 -10.94
CA HIS A 184 0.90 17.61 -11.04
C HIS A 184 1.62 17.68 -9.68
N ARG A 185 0.97 18.19 -8.62
CA ARG A 185 1.55 18.26 -7.26
C ARG A 185 1.33 16.99 -6.44
N LEU A 186 0.41 16.11 -6.86
CA LEU A 186 0.22 14.82 -6.19
C LEU A 186 1.46 13.92 -6.34
N CYS A 187 2.21 14.12 -7.43
CA CYS A 187 3.47 13.44 -7.71
C CYS A 187 4.64 13.93 -6.84
N GLU A 188 4.51 15.10 -6.22
CA GLU A 188 5.51 15.67 -5.32
C GLU A 188 5.42 15.04 -3.92
N SER A 189 4.36 14.26 -3.64
CA SER A 189 4.23 13.49 -2.41
C SER A 189 4.48 12.00 -2.68
N PRO A 190 5.23 11.30 -1.80
CA PRO A 190 5.45 9.87 -1.94
C PRO A 190 4.18 9.06 -1.72
N VAL A 191 3.10 9.63 -1.18
CA VAL A 191 1.92 8.88 -0.75
C VAL A 191 1.19 8.22 -1.91
N THR A 192 0.94 8.94 -3.01
CA THR A 192 0.20 8.37 -4.15
C THR A 192 0.99 7.27 -4.84
N ALA A 193 2.29 7.48 -5.04
CA ALA A 193 3.21 6.47 -5.55
C ALA A 193 3.35 5.27 -4.60
N SER A 194 3.26 5.49 -3.29
CA SER A 194 3.22 4.40 -2.30
C SER A 194 1.96 3.56 -2.40
N ILE A 195 0.79 4.17 -2.61
CA ILE A 195 -0.45 3.41 -2.86
C ILE A 195 -0.30 2.54 -4.13
N ARG A 196 0.30 3.09 -5.19
CA ARG A 196 0.58 2.33 -6.40
C ARG A 196 1.54 1.15 -6.14
N GLN A 197 2.56 1.35 -5.31
CA GLN A 197 3.49 0.29 -4.90
C GLN A 197 2.78 -0.79 -4.07
N ILE A 198 1.93 -0.40 -3.13
CA ILE A 198 1.14 -1.34 -2.31
C ILE A 198 0.23 -2.18 -3.22
N GLY A 199 -0.40 -1.57 -4.23
CA GLY A 199 -1.19 -2.31 -5.22
C GLY A 199 -0.38 -3.37 -5.98
N TYR A 200 0.87 -3.07 -6.33
CA TYR A 200 1.78 -4.05 -6.93
C TYR A 200 2.09 -5.21 -5.99
N GLU A 201 2.47 -4.92 -4.74
CA GLU A 201 2.78 -5.95 -3.74
C GLU A 201 1.57 -6.87 -3.47
N VAL A 202 0.36 -6.31 -3.40
CA VAL A 202 -0.88 -7.09 -3.21
C VAL A 202 -1.14 -8.02 -4.38
N LEU A 203 -1.16 -7.49 -5.61
CA LEU A 203 -1.42 -8.28 -6.80
C LEU A 203 -0.40 -9.42 -6.95
N GLN A 204 0.88 -9.12 -6.73
CA GLN A 204 1.94 -10.13 -6.82
C GLN A 204 1.79 -11.20 -5.73
N SER A 205 1.59 -10.81 -4.48
CA SER A 205 1.44 -11.76 -3.36
C SER A 205 0.30 -12.75 -3.59
N LEU A 206 -0.84 -12.24 -4.08
CA LEU A 206 -2.02 -13.07 -4.32
C LEU A 206 -1.86 -13.93 -5.56
N ALA A 207 -1.24 -13.43 -6.63
CA ALA A 207 -0.97 -14.23 -7.83
C ALA A 207 -0.03 -15.41 -7.52
N GLU A 208 1.04 -15.20 -6.75
CA GLU A 208 2.00 -16.23 -6.36
C GLU A 208 1.40 -17.29 -5.41
N GLN A 209 0.34 -16.94 -4.69
CA GLN A 209 -0.29 -17.78 -3.67
C GLN A 209 -1.74 -18.18 -3.99
N ARG A 210 -2.17 -18.02 -5.25
CA ARG A 210 -3.55 -18.32 -5.69
C ARG A 210 -4.01 -19.72 -5.29
N HIS A 211 -3.13 -20.71 -5.43
CA HIS A 211 -3.41 -22.10 -5.05
C HIS A 211 -3.79 -22.28 -3.57
N LEU A 212 -3.27 -21.45 -2.66
CA LEU A 212 -3.63 -21.52 -1.22
C LEU A 212 -5.02 -20.96 -0.96
N LEU A 213 -5.47 -19.99 -1.77
CA LEU A 213 -6.82 -19.46 -1.70
C LEU A 213 -7.83 -20.46 -2.25
N GLU A 214 -7.48 -21.14 -3.33
CA GLU A 214 -8.31 -22.18 -3.95
C GLU A 214 -8.41 -23.44 -3.09
N ALA A 215 -7.33 -23.82 -2.40
CA ALA A 215 -7.34 -24.97 -1.48
C ALA A 215 -8.16 -24.73 -0.20
N ALA A 216 -8.45 -23.45 0.13
CA ALA A 216 -9.19 -23.06 1.32
C ALA A 216 -10.66 -22.71 1.05
N ALA A 217 -11.12 -22.77 -0.21
CA ALA A 217 -12.48 -22.46 -0.65
C ALA A 217 -13.34 -23.71 -0.85
#